data_AF-A0AAN6R7D4-F1
#
_entry.id   AF-A0AAN6R7D4-F1
#
_cell.length_a   1.000
_cell.length_b   1.000
_cell.length_c   1.000
_cell.angle_alpha   90.00
_cell.angle_beta   90.00
_cell.angle_gamma   90.00
#
_symmetry.space_group_name_H-M   'P 1'
#
loop_
_entity.id
_entity.type
_entity.pdbx_description
1 polymer ?
#
loop_
_entity_poly.entity_id
_entity_poly.type
_entity_poly.pdbx_seq_one_letter_code
_entity_poly.pdbx_strand_id
1 'polypeptide(L)'
;MDWSTHFPAYIDPNPENVNLSGARRLTKGVEVADIGCGFGGLLVALAPLLPDTLMVGMELRAQVLDYVTDRIRALRAQKPAPPLPAPETSSKSESTPTPPPAPAQASSPSQSTATTPSTSAVVHGSYQNASAIRTNTMKFLPNFFAHQQLSKIFICFPDPHFKTRKHKARIVSSSLNAEYAYVLRPGGKLYTITDVEELHQWMVSHFEGGNQEERAGEGDEEGEGVKELFERVGDEELESDPCVKVMMEETEEGKKVTRNKGRKFVAVWRRKGDPDWP
;
A
#
# COMPACT_ATOMS: atom_id res chain seq x y z
N MET A 1 -2.95 14.52 4.07
CA MET A 1 -1.87 13.88 4.85
C MET A 1 -0.51 14.37 4.33
N ASP A 2 0.44 14.66 5.21
CA ASP A 2 1.83 14.89 4.84
C ASP A 2 2.60 13.57 4.87
N TRP A 3 2.93 13.05 3.69
CA TRP A 3 3.70 11.81 3.55
C TRP A 3 5.22 12.04 3.46
N SER A 4 5.67 13.29 3.36
CA SER A 4 7.09 13.62 3.15
C SER A 4 7.98 13.20 4.32
N THR A 5 7.47 13.29 5.54
CA THR A 5 8.16 12.84 6.77
C THR A 5 8.30 11.32 6.84
N HIS A 6 7.40 10.58 6.19
CA HIS A 6 7.39 9.12 6.17
C HIS A 6 8.27 8.53 5.06
N PHE A 7 8.35 9.22 3.93
CA PHE A 7 9.05 8.78 2.72
C PHE A 7 10.01 9.86 2.17
N PRO A 8 11.04 10.24 2.93
CA PRO A 8 11.91 11.38 2.57
C PRO A 8 12.67 11.18 1.25
N ALA A 9 13.01 9.94 0.90
CA ALA A 9 13.68 9.61 -0.37
C ALA A 9 12.79 9.83 -1.61
N TYR A 10 11.48 10.05 -1.42
CA TYR A 10 10.50 10.21 -2.48
C TYR A 10 9.90 11.62 -2.52
N ILE A 11 10.47 12.59 -1.81
CA ILE A 11 10.03 13.98 -1.89
C ILE A 11 10.26 14.51 -3.31
N ASP A 12 9.27 15.18 -3.89
CA ASP A 12 9.39 15.84 -5.18
C ASP A 12 10.53 16.86 -5.13
N PRO A 13 11.50 16.86 -6.07
CA PRO A 13 12.62 17.78 -6.04
C PRO A 13 12.21 19.25 -6.15
N ASN A 14 11.07 19.56 -6.79
CA ASN A 14 10.55 20.92 -6.89
C ASN A 14 9.91 21.35 -5.55
N PRO A 15 10.46 22.37 -4.86
CA PRO A 15 9.92 22.85 -3.59
C PRO A 15 8.56 23.53 -3.69
N GLU A 16 8.17 23.98 -4.88
CA GLU A 16 6.86 24.61 -5.13
C GLU A 16 5.73 23.57 -5.23
N ASN A 17 6.07 22.30 -5.46
CA ASN A 17 5.07 21.24 -5.55
C ASN A 17 4.61 20.78 -4.16
N VAL A 18 3.57 21.44 -3.65
CA VAL A 18 2.96 21.17 -2.34
C VAL A 18 1.53 20.60 -2.46
N ASN A 19 1.08 19.92 -1.42
CA ASN A 19 -0.31 19.51 -1.27
C ASN A 19 -1.17 20.65 -0.68
N LEU A 20 -2.47 20.41 -0.51
CA LEU A 20 -3.41 21.40 0.02
C LEU A 20 -3.07 21.89 1.44
N SER A 21 -2.32 21.10 2.22
CA SER A 21 -1.85 21.50 3.55
C SER A 21 -0.48 22.21 3.53
N GLY A 22 0.07 22.51 2.35
CA GLY A 22 1.38 23.15 2.19
C GLY A 22 2.58 22.21 2.38
N ALA A 23 2.35 20.91 2.54
CA ALA A 23 3.42 19.94 2.68
C ALA A 23 3.96 19.48 1.32
N ARG A 24 5.25 19.13 1.26
CA ARG A 24 5.91 18.69 0.02
C ARG A 24 5.25 17.43 -0.53
N ARG A 25 4.97 17.43 -1.83
CA ARG A 25 4.45 16.24 -2.50
C ARG A 25 5.54 15.16 -2.62
N LEU A 26 5.08 13.92 -2.74
CA LEU A 26 5.94 12.82 -3.12
C LEU A 26 5.93 12.64 -4.64
N THR A 27 7.00 12.04 -5.18
CA THR A 27 7.12 11.63 -6.59
C THR A 27 6.17 10.49 -6.96
N LYS A 28 5.65 9.76 -5.96
CA LYS A 28 4.61 8.73 -6.12
C LYS A 28 3.76 8.60 -4.86
N GLY A 29 2.55 8.06 -5.02
CA GLY A 29 1.58 7.85 -3.94
C GLY A 29 1.84 6.57 -3.14
N VAL A 30 1.30 6.52 -1.92
CA VAL A 30 1.19 5.27 -1.15
C VAL A 30 0.15 4.37 -1.81
N GLU A 31 0.52 3.12 -2.10
CA GLU A 31 -0.37 2.17 -2.77
C GLU A 31 -0.68 0.92 -1.94
N VAL A 32 0.05 0.69 -0.85
CA VAL A 32 -0.15 -0.48 0.02
C VAL A 32 -0.40 -0.03 1.44
N ALA A 33 -1.45 -0.57 2.06
CA ALA A 33 -1.75 -0.39 3.48
C ALA A 33 -1.72 -1.73 4.21
N ASP A 34 -1.01 -1.79 5.33
CA ASP A 34 -1.01 -2.92 6.27
C ASP A 34 -1.78 -2.50 7.54
N ILE A 35 -3.04 -2.92 7.62
CA ILE A 35 -3.98 -2.53 8.68
C ILE A 35 -3.75 -3.40 9.91
N GLY A 36 -3.38 -2.78 11.03
CA GLY A 36 -3.00 -3.49 12.23
C GLY A 36 -1.64 -4.17 12.07
N CYS A 37 -0.65 -3.46 11.52
CA CYS A 37 0.64 -4.03 11.11
C CYS A 37 1.48 -4.69 12.24
N GLY A 38 1.09 -4.52 13.50
CA GLY A 38 1.82 -5.07 14.64
C GLY A 38 3.27 -4.59 14.65
N PHE A 39 4.22 -5.51 14.82
CA PHE A 39 5.66 -5.22 14.80
C PHE A 39 6.25 -5.06 13.39
N GLY A 40 5.42 -4.88 12.36
CA GLY A 40 5.83 -4.49 11.01
C GLY A 40 6.54 -5.58 10.20
N GLY A 41 6.41 -6.84 10.60
CA GLY A 41 7.06 -7.96 9.91
C GLY A 41 6.68 -8.06 8.43
N LEU A 42 5.39 -7.84 8.11
CA LEU A 42 4.90 -7.83 6.73
C LEU A 42 5.57 -6.71 5.91
N LEU A 43 5.56 -5.48 6.42
CA LEU A 43 6.16 -4.32 5.73
C LEU A 43 7.63 -4.54 5.41
N VAL A 44 8.39 -5.09 6.37
CA VAL A 44 9.81 -5.37 6.18
C VAL A 44 10.03 -6.45 5.12
N ALA A 45 9.17 -7.47 5.06
CA ALA A 45 9.28 -8.52 4.06
C ALA A 45 8.80 -8.10 2.66
N LEU A 46 7.77 -7.26 2.57
CA LEU A 46 7.25 -6.73 1.31
C LEU A 46 8.14 -5.65 0.70
N ALA A 47 8.83 -4.85 1.52
CA ALA A 47 9.67 -3.74 1.05
C ALA A 47 10.66 -4.12 -0.07
N PRO A 48 11.44 -5.22 0.02
CA PRO A 48 12.31 -5.66 -1.08
C PRO A 48 11.56 -6.33 -2.24
N LEU A 49 10.38 -6.89 -2.00
CA LEU A 49 9.55 -7.54 -3.03
C LEU A 49 8.84 -6.51 -3.92
N LEU A 50 8.48 -5.36 -3.36
CA LEU A 50 7.78 -4.26 -4.04
C LEU A 50 8.63 -2.98 -3.98
N PRO A 51 9.85 -2.95 -4.56
CA PRO A 51 10.81 -1.86 -4.36
C PRO A 51 10.27 -0.50 -4.82
N ASP A 52 9.41 -0.49 -5.84
CA ASP A 52 8.84 0.72 -6.41
C ASP A 52 7.52 1.16 -5.79
N THR A 53 6.97 0.40 -4.84
CA THR A 53 5.66 0.67 -4.25
C THR A 53 5.81 1.20 -2.84
N LEU A 54 5.22 2.36 -2.56
CA LEU A 54 5.17 2.91 -1.22
C LEU A 54 4.10 2.20 -0.38
N MET A 55 4.48 1.76 0.81
CA MET A 55 3.65 1.01 1.73
C MET A 55 3.66 1.61 3.14
N VAL A 56 2.51 1.58 3.80
CA VAL A 56 2.35 2.11 5.15
C VAL A 56 1.68 1.10 6.07
N GLY A 57 2.29 0.89 7.24
CA GLY A 57 1.66 0.23 8.38
C GLY A 57 0.76 1.17 9.16
N MET A 58 -0.44 0.73 9.49
CA MET A 58 -1.39 1.48 10.30
C MET A 58 -1.57 0.74 11.63
N GLU A 59 -1.02 1.28 12.73
CA GLU A 59 -1.05 0.65 14.05
C GLU A 59 -1.66 1.60 15.09
N LEU A 60 -2.48 1.06 16.00
CA LEU A 60 -3.19 1.85 16.99
C LEU A 60 -2.35 2.10 18.25
N ARG A 61 -1.52 1.11 18.62
CA ARG A 61 -0.74 1.09 19.86
C ARG A 61 0.55 1.88 19.68
N ALA A 62 0.70 2.95 20.47
CA ALA A 62 1.87 3.84 20.40
C ALA A 62 3.20 3.10 20.57
N GLN A 63 3.35 2.27 21.61
CA GLN A 63 4.60 1.55 21.88
C GLN A 63 5.00 0.59 20.75
N VAL A 64 4.01 -0.03 20.09
CA VAL A 64 4.28 -0.94 18.97
C VAL A 64 4.67 -0.15 17.73
N LEU A 65 4.00 0.98 17.48
CA LEU A 65 4.40 1.89 16.41
C LEU A 65 5.82 2.44 16.60
N ASP A 66 6.19 2.82 17.82
CA ASP A 66 7.54 3.32 18.12
C ASP A 66 8.58 2.26 17.72
N TYR A 67 8.34 1.00 18.11
CA TYR A 67 9.18 -0.12 17.70
C TYR A 67 9.28 -0.26 16.17
N VAL A 68 8.15 -0.22 15.44
CA VAL A 68 8.16 -0.37 13.97
C VAL A 68 8.91 0.78 13.31
N THR A 69 8.70 2.00 13.79
CA THR A 69 9.35 3.20 13.28
C THR A 69 10.86 3.13 13.47
N ASP A 70 11.32 2.72 14.65
CA ASP A 70 12.74 2.56 14.95
C ASP A 70 13.36 1.41 14.15
N ARG A 71 12.63 0.29 13.99
CA ARG A 71 13.05 -0.85 13.15
C ARG A 71 13.26 -0.42 11.71
N ILE A 72 12.30 0.28 11.10
CA ILE A 72 12.41 0.78 9.72
C ILE A 72 13.56 1.79 9.60
N ARG A 73 13.71 2.70 10.58
CA ARG A 73 14.81 3.67 10.59
C ARG A 73 16.18 2.97 10.63
N ALA A 74 16.33 1.95 11.48
CA ALA A 74 17.56 1.17 11.58
C ALA A 74 17.86 0.42 10.27
N LEU A 75 16.85 -0.17 9.64
CA LEU A 75 17.00 -0.86 8.35
C LEU A 75 17.42 0.10 7.22
N ARG A 76 16.85 1.31 7.17
CA ARG A 76 17.26 2.37 6.24
C ARG A 76 18.70 2.82 6.47
N ALA A 77 19.15 2.89 7.73
CA ALA A 77 20.51 3.29 8.07
C ALA A 77 21.56 2.23 7.67
N GLN A 78 21.20 0.94 7.72
CA GLN A 78 22.08 -0.16 7.28
C GLN A 78 22.25 -0.20 5.75
N LYS A 79 21.25 0.26 5.00
CA LYS A 79 21.22 0.27 3.53
C LYS A 79 20.78 1.65 3.01
N PRO A 80 21.65 2.67 3.07
CA PRO A 80 21.30 4.02 2.67
C PRO A 80 20.86 4.10 1.21
N ALA A 81 19.94 5.02 0.92
CA ALA A 81 19.53 5.32 -0.45
C ALA A 81 20.70 5.89 -1.26
N PRO A 82 20.75 5.67 -2.58
CA PRO A 82 21.68 6.41 -3.43
C PRO A 82 21.33 7.92 -3.37
N PRO A 83 22.34 8.80 -3.47
CA PRO A 83 22.13 10.24 -3.37
C PRO A 83 21.15 10.71 -4.45
N LEU A 84 20.24 11.61 -4.08
CA LEU A 84 19.35 12.29 -5.03
C LEU A 84 20.21 13.02 -6.08
N PRO A 85 19.83 13.01 -7.37
CA PRO A 85 20.53 13.78 -8.38
C PRO A 85 20.50 15.27 -7.99
N ALA A 86 21.67 15.90 -7.99
CA ALA A 86 21.78 17.33 -7.74
C ALA A 86 20.97 18.10 -8.81
N PRO A 87 20.31 19.22 -8.47
CA PRO A 87 19.67 20.04 -9.48
C PRO A 87 20.74 20.51 -10.46
N GLU A 88 20.56 20.21 -11.74
CA GLU A 88 21.44 20.68 -12.81
C GLU A 88 21.47 22.21 -12.76
N THR A 89 22.58 22.78 -12.29
CA THR A 89 22.83 24.21 -12.40
C THR A 89 23.05 24.50 -13.88
N SER A 90 22.01 25.02 -14.53
CA SER A 90 22.13 25.58 -15.89
C SER A 90 23.22 26.66 -15.89
N SER A 91 24.41 26.29 -16.34
CA SER A 91 25.47 27.24 -16.65
C SER A 91 25.06 27.98 -17.91
N LYS A 92 24.75 29.27 -17.77
CA LYS A 92 24.56 30.19 -18.89
C LYS A 92 25.83 30.17 -19.74
N SER A 93 25.76 29.63 -20.95
CA SER A 93 26.79 29.86 -21.97
C SER A 93 26.48 31.18 -22.69
N GLU A 94 27.45 32.06 -22.58
CA GLU A 94 27.49 33.42 -23.11
C GLU A 94 27.62 33.38 -24.65
N SER A 95 26.72 34.10 -25.33
CA SER A 95 26.65 34.16 -26.79
C SER A 95 27.69 35.14 -27.37
N THR A 96 28.53 34.68 -28.29
CA THR A 96 29.27 35.54 -29.24
C THR A 96 28.81 35.25 -30.67
N PRO A 97 28.66 36.27 -31.54
CA PRO A 97 28.05 36.09 -32.86
C PRO A 97 29.09 35.79 -33.95
N THR A 98 28.73 34.89 -34.88
CA THR A 98 29.49 34.58 -36.12
C THR A 98 28.71 35.08 -37.34
N PRO A 99 29.36 35.63 -38.40
CA PRO A 99 28.69 36.20 -39.59
C PRO A 99 28.33 35.15 -40.68
N PRO A 100 27.63 35.52 -41.78
CA PRO A 100 26.63 34.70 -42.49
C PRO A 100 27.18 33.82 -43.65
N PRO A 101 26.34 32.98 -44.30
CA PRO A 101 26.77 31.72 -44.93
C PRO A 101 26.89 31.75 -46.47
N ALA A 102 27.54 30.72 -47.03
CA ALA A 102 27.48 30.34 -48.45
C ALA A 102 27.40 28.79 -48.58
N PRO A 103 26.87 28.26 -49.70
CA PRO A 103 26.00 27.08 -49.66
C PRO A 103 26.61 25.75 -50.12
N ALA A 104 25.94 24.68 -49.65
CA ALA A 104 25.76 23.34 -50.24
C ALA A 104 26.98 22.42 -50.40
N GLN A 105 26.95 21.29 -49.67
CA GLN A 105 26.91 19.95 -50.26
C GLN A 105 26.54 18.88 -49.21
N ALA A 106 25.85 17.85 -49.67
CA ALA A 106 25.16 16.82 -48.91
C ALA A 106 26.07 15.63 -48.55
N SER A 107 25.87 15.02 -47.37
CA SER A 107 25.85 13.56 -47.19
C SER A 107 25.71 13.11 -45.72
N SER A 108 24.78 12.17 -45.52
CA SER A 108 24.74 11.09 -44.51
C SER A 108 24.13 11.34 -43.11
N PRO A 109 23.30 10.39 -42.60
CA PRO A 109 22.47 10.59 -41.42
C PRO A 109 23.21 10.25 -40.12
N SER A 110 23.24 11.21 -39.19
CA SER A 110 23.73 11.04 -37.83
C SER A 110 22.70 10.32 -36.97
N GLN A 111 23.17 9.29 -36.25
CA GLN A 111 22.44 8.56 -35.23
C GLN A 111 21.94 9.53 -34.15
N SER A 112 20.62 9.56 -33.95
CA SER A 112 19.99 10.26 -32.83
C SER A 112 20.25 9.48 -31.55
N THR A 113 21.24 9.91 -30.76
CA THR A 113 21.32 9.54 -29.35
C THR A 113 20.19 10.25 -28.61
N ALA A 114 19.06 9.57 -28.46
CA ALA A 114 18.00 9.96 -27.55
C ALA A 114 18.53 9.84 -26.12
N THR A 115 18.78 10.98 -25.48
CA THR A 115 19.09 11.06 -24.06
C THR A 115 17.83 10.72 -23.27
N THR A 116 17.70 9.47 -22.84
CA THR A 116 16.71 9.05 -21.86
C THR A 116 17.00 9.74 -20.52
N PRO A 117 16.01 10.36 -19.83
CA PRO A 117 16.24 10.88 -18.49
C PRO A 117 16.51 9.72 -17.53
N SER A 118 17.57 9.85 -16.74
CA SER A 118 18.04 8.85 -15.79
C SER A 118 17.03 8.66 -14.65
N THR A 119 16.29 7.56 -14.67
CA THR A 119 15.55 7.07 -13.52
C THR A 119 16.55 6.77 -12.39
N SER A 120 16.46 7.46 -11.25
CA SER A 120 17.26 7.15 -10.07
C SER A 120 17.07 5.68 -9.69
N ALA A 121 18.14 4.89 -9.76
CA ALA A 121 18.11 3.47 -9.48
C ALA A 121 17.72 3.22 -8.01
N VAL A 122 16.52 2.69 -7.78
CA VAL A 122 16.07 2.29 -6.44
C VAL A 122 16.92 1.10 -5.98
N VAL A 123 17.67 1.28 -4.88
CA VAL A 123 18.44 0.18 -4.28
C VAL A 123 17.47 -0.82 -3.64
N HIS A 124 17.45 -2.04 -4.16
CA HIS A 124 16.67 -3.15 -3.61
C HIS A 124 16.96 -3.34 -2.12
N GLY A 125 15.91 -3.36 -1.31
CA GLY A 125 16.01 -3.57 0.13
C GLY A 125 16.60 -2.38 0.91
N SER A 126 16.53 -1.16 0.40
CA SER A 126 16.87 0.07 1.15
C SER A 126 15.81 0.49 2.17
N TYR A 127 14.64 -0.16 2.17
CA TYR A 127 13.49 0.09 3.06
C TYR A 127 12.97 1.54 3.05
N GLN A 128 13.33 2.32 2.02
CA GLN A 128 12.85 3.70 1.85
C GLN A 128 11.37 3.75 1.49
N ASN A 129 10.83 2.66 0.95
CA ASN A 129 9.46 2.52 0.49
C ASN A 129 8.47 2.05 1.56
N ALA A 130 8.91 1.74 2.78
CA ALA A 130 8.05 1.32 3.88
C ALA A 130 8.07 2.31 5.04
N SER A 131 6.92 2.59 5.64
CA SER A 131 6.78 3.42 6.85
C SER A 131 5.61 2.93 7.71
N ALA A 132 5.37 3.56 8.86
CA ALA A 132 4.21 3.29 9.71
C ALA A 132 3.65 4.57 10.32
N ILE A 133 2.34 4.57 10.62
CA ILE A 133 1.60 5.67 11.23
C ILE A 133 0.72 5.19 12.38
N ARG A 134 0.51 6.09 13.36
CA ARG A 134 -0.47 5.87 14.42
C ARG A 134 -1.85 6.22 13.92
N THR A 135 -2.77 5.27 13.92
CA THR A 135 -4.14 5.57 13.49
C THR A 135 -5.15 4.53 13.94
N ASN A 136 -6.40 4.95 14.07
CA ASN A 136 -7.54 4.05 14.14
C ASN A 136 -8.13 3.91 12.74
N THR A 137 -7.77 2.82 12.07
CA THR A 137 -8.21 2.57 10.69
C THR A 137 -9.72 2.43 10.57
N MET A 138 -10.41 1.94 11.60
CA MET A 138 -11.88 1.81 11.59
C MET A 138 -12.64 3.14 11.57
N LYS A 139 -11.95 4.27 11.78
CA LYS A 139 -12.59 5.59 11.86
C LYS A 139 -12.12 6.57 10.80
N PHE A 140 -10.91 6.38 10.29
CA PHE A 140 -10.19 7.44 9.59
C PHE A 140 -9.52 6.96 8.31
N LEU A 141 -9.75 5.73 7.84
CA LEU A 141 -9.08 5.21 6.64
C LEU A 141 -9.25 6.14 5.42
N PRO A 142 -10.46 6.62 5.06
CA PRO A 142 -10.65 7.52 3.93
C PRO A 142 -10.00 8.91 4.12
N ASN A 143 -9.61 9.27 5.35
CA ASN A 143 -8.94 10.54 5.61
C ASN A 143 -7.45 10.51 5.21
N PHE A 144 -6.86 9.31 5.08
CA PHE A 144 -5.46 9.14 4.70
C PHE A 144 -5.28 8.94 3.20
N PHE A 145 -6.24 8.30 2.54
CA PHE A 145 -6.12 7.86 1.16
C PHE A 145 -7.24 8.45 0.30
N ALA A 146 -6.87 8.92 -0.89
CA ALA A 146 -7.85 9.33 -1.88
C ALA A 146 -8.63 8.12 -2.43
N HIS A 147 -9.75 8.42 -3.11
CA HIS A 147 -10.50 7.43 -3.87
C HIS A 147 -9.59 6.64 -4.81
N GLN A 148 -9.70 5.30 -4.77
CA GLN A 148 -8.95 4.37 -5.61
C GLN A 148 -7.41 4.56 -5.58
N GLN A 149 -6.85 5.06 -4.46
CA GLN A 149 -5.40 5.26 -4.35
C GLN A 149 -4.64 3.94 -4.17
N LEU A 150 -5.17 3.02 -3.35
CA LEU A 150 -4.48 1.79 -2.97
C LEU A 150 -4.59 0.72 -4.06
N SER A 151 -3.54 -0.10 -4.21
CA SER A 151 -3.58 -1.37 -4.96
C SER A 151 -3.69 -2.58 -4.03
N LYS A 152 -3.21 -2.49 -2.79
CA LYS A 152 -3.25 -3.61 -1.84
C LYS A 152 -3.59 -3.15 -0.42
N ILE A 153 -4.47 -3.91 0.23
CA ILE A 153 -4.78 -3.78 1.65
C ILE A 153 -4.50 -5.12 2.31
N PHE A 154 -3.75 -5.13 3.40
CA PHE A 154 -3.49 -6.32 4.19
C PHE A 154 -4.17 -6.21 5.56
N ILE A 155 -4.83 -7.26 5.98
CA ILE A 155 -5.45 -7.43 7.30
C ILE A 155 -4.94 -8.77 7.85
N CYS A 156 -3.85 -8.73 8.60
CA CYS A 156 -3.15 -9.93 9.03
C CYS A 156 -3.38 -10.22 10.51
N PHE A 157 -3.96 -11.39 10.81
CA PHE A 157 -4.26 -11.85 12.16
C PHE A 157 -5.02 -10.81 13.02
N PRO A 158 -6.16 -10.27 12.52
CA PRO A 158 -6.94 -9.31 13.28
C PRO A 158 -7.50 -9.93 14.56
N ASP A 159 -7.76 -9.11 15.59
CA ASP A 159 -8.35 -9.59 16.84
C ASP A 159 -9.75 -10.20 16.57
N PRO A 160 -9.99 -11.47 16.94
CA PRO A 160 -11.25 -12.15 16.67
C PRO A 160 -12.43 -11.61 17.49
N HIS A 161 -12.17 -10.95 18.62
CA HIS A 161 -13.21 -10.42 19.51
C HIS A 161 -14.34 -11.41 19.81
N PHE A 162 -13.99 -12.62 20.29
CA PHE A 162 -14.88 -13.79 20.52
C PHE A 162 -16.22 -13.58 21.24
N LYS A 163 -16.44 -12.45 21.91
CA LYS A 163 -17.70 -12.18 22.62
C LYS A 163 -18.63 -11.44 21.67
N THR A 164 -19.84 -11.93 21.45
CA THR A 164 -20.85 -11.32 20.55
C THR A 164 -20.99 -9.81 20.71
N ARG A 165 -21.05 -9.32 21.96
CA ARG A 165 -21.11 -7.88 22.29
C ARG A 165 -19.92 -7.04 21.78
N LYS A 166 -18.85 -7.68 21.33
CA LYS A 166 -17.62 -7.08 20.80
C LYS A 166 -17.46 -7.28 19.29
N HIS A 167 -18.39 -7.94 18.60
CA HIS A 167 -18.28 -8.14 17.15
C HIS A 167 -18.20 -6.81 16.38
N LYS A 168 -18.84 -5.75 16.89
CA LYS A 168 -18.71 -4.37 16.37
C LYS A 168 -17.29 -3.79 16.36
N ALA A 169 -16.35 -4.42 17.07
CA ALA A 169 -14.94 -4.04 17.07
C ALA A 169 -14.10 -4.83 16.04
N ARG A 170 -14.71 -5.79 15.32
CA ARG A 170 -14.02 -6.54 14.25
C ARG A 170 -13.73 -5.59 13.09
N ILE A 171 -12.56 -5.76 12.48
CA ILE A 171 -12.06 -4.91 11.39
C ILE A 171 -12.73 -5.20 10.04
N VAL A 172 -13.56 -6.24 9.98
CA VAL A 172 -14.35 -6.61 8.80
C VAL A 172 -15.82 -6.54 9.16
N SER A 173 -16.52 -5.60 8.50
CA SER A 173 -17.95 -5.34 8.58
C SER A 173 -18.41 -4.75 7.24
N SER A 174 -19.73 -4.64 7.02
CA SER A 174 -20.28 -4.09 5.77
C SER A 174 -19.81 -2.64 5.53
N SER A 175 -19.90 -1.77 6.54
CA SER A 175 -19.47 -0.37 6.43
C SER A 175 -17.96 -0.24 6.15
N LEU A 176 -17.12 -1.02 6.86
CA LEU A 176 -15.67 -0.98 6.65
C LEU A 176 -15.29 -1.54 5.27
N ASN A 177 -15.98 -2.56 4.79
CA ASN A 177 -15.77 -3.09 3.45
C ASN A 177 -16.10 -2.05 2.37
N ALA A 178 -17.10 -1.20 2.58
CA ALA A 178 -17.37 -0.05 1.70
C ALA A 178 -16.23 0.99 1.74
N GLU A 179 -15.67 1.29 2.92
CA GLU A 179 -14.49 2.17 3.03
C GLU A 179 -13.25 1.57 2.34
N TYR A 180 -13.02 0.26 2.50
CA TYR A 180 -11.96 -0.45 1.77
C TYR A 180 -12.18 -0.36 0.26
N ALA A 181 -13.42 -0.54 -0.19
CA ALA A 181 -13.79 -0.40 -1.59
C ALA A 181 -13.56 1.01 -2.13
N TYR A 182 -13.79 2.04 -1.33
CA TYR A 182 -13.57 3.44 -1.72
C TYR A 182 -12.08 3.75 -1.95
N VAL A 183 -11.19 3.30 -1.05
CA VAL A 183 -9.75 3.61 -1.16
C VAL A 183 -9.00 2.68 -2.10
N LEU A 184 -9.54 1.50 -2.40
CA LEU A 184 -8.90 0.48 -3.24
C LEU A 184 -9.32 0.65 -4.71
N ARG A 185 -8.35 0.69 -5.62
CA ARG A 185 -8.63 0.80 -7.07
C ARG A 185 -9.26 -0.48 -7.63
N PRO A 186 -10.06 -0.41 -8.72
CA PRO A 186 -10.47 -1.60 -9.47
C PRO A 186 -9.27 -2.48 -9.86
N GLY A 187 -9.37 -3.78 -9.66
CA GLY A 187 -8.29 -4.75 -9.80
C GLY A 187 -7.32 -4.82 -8.59
N GLY A 188 -7.42 -3.89 -7.65
CA GLY A 188 -6.70 -3.95 -6.37
C GLY A 188 -7.15 -5.15 -5.52
N LYS A 189 -6.31 -5.56 -4.57
CA LYS A 189 -6.54 -6.77 -3.75
C LYS A 189 -6.57 -6.45 -2.25
N LEU A 190 -7.55 -7.00 -1.55
CA LEU A 190 -7.62 -7.02 -0.09
C LEU A 190 -7.26 -8.42 0.38
N TYR A 191 -6.25 -8.53 1.23
CA TYR A 191 -5.71 -9.79 1.74
C TYR A 191 -6.09 -9.94 3.21
N THR A 192 -6.73 -11.06 3.57
CA THR A 192 -6.90 -11.45 4.97
C THR A 192 -6.23 -12.78 5.28
N ILE A 193 -5.74 -12.88 6.50
CA ILE A 193 -5.26 -14.12 7.08
C ILE A 193 -5.60 -14.16 8.56
N THR A 194 -6.03 -15.33 9.06
CA THR A 194 -6.24 -15.56 10.50
C THR A 194 -5.98 -17.03 10.84
N ASP A 195 -5.71 -17.32 12.09
CA ASP A 195 -5.63 -18.67 12.67
C ASP A 195 -6.96 -19.11 13.32
N VAL A 196 -7.99 -18.25 13.30
CA VAL A 196 -9.31 -18.51 13.89
C VAL A 196 -10.33 -18.78 12.78
N GLU A 197 -10.81 -20.03 12.69
CA GLU A 197 -11.76 -20.46 11.65
C GLU A 197 -13.08 -19.67 11.68
N GLU A 198 -13.63 -19.42 12.87
CA GLU A 198 -14.87 -18.63 13.06
C GLU A 198 -14.70 -17.19 12.53
N LEU A 199 -13.54 -16.57 12.78
CA LEU A 199 -13.26 -15.24 12.26
C LEU A 199 -13.08 -15.26 10.74
N HIS A 200 -12.47 -16.31 10.19
CA HIS A 200 -12.37 -16.47 8.75
C HIS A 200 -13.75 -16.57 8.09
N GLN A 201 -14.63 -17.42 8.62
CA GLN A 201 -16.00 -17.55 8.14
C GLN A 201 -16.77 -16.23 8.23
N TRP A 202 -16.60 -15.49 9.34
CA TRP A 202 -17.14 -14.14 9.49
C TRP A 202 -16.65 -13.18 8.40
N MET A 203 -15.34 -13.15 8.13
CA MET A 203 -14.80 -12.27 7.09
C MET A 203 -15.37 -12.64 5.72
N VAL A 204 -15.39 -13.94 5.38
CA VAL A 204 -15.93 -14.43 4.11
C VAL A 204 -17.42 -14.06 3.97
N SER A 205 -18.23 -14.23 5.02
CA SER A 205 -19.67 -13.91 4.97
C SER A 205 -19.93 -12.42 4.69
N HIS A 206 -19.09 -11.52 5.21
CA HIS A 206 -19.21 -10.07 4.99
C HIS A 206 -18.81 -9.61 3.58
N PHE A 207 -18.03 -10.40 2.85
CA PHE A 207 -17.70 -10.12 1.45
C PHE A 207 -18.62 -10.85 0.47
N GLU A 208 -19.04 -12.08 0.75
CA GLU A 208 -19.85 -12.90 -0.15
C GLU A 208 -21.37 -12.65 -0.03
N GLY A 209 -21.79 -11.86 0.96
CA GLY A 209 -23.19 -11.50 1.18
C GLY A 209 -23.97 -12.54 2.00
N GLY A 210 -23.35 -13.11 3.04
CA GLY A 210 -23.91 -14.17 3.88
C GLY A 210 -25.21 -13.81 4.62
N ASN A 211 -25.84 -14.85 5.21
CA ASN A 211 -27.21 -14.86 5.74
C ASN A 211 -27.58 -13.66 6.64
N GLN A 212 -28.79 -13.13 6.41
CA GLN A 212 -29.42 -12.02 7.14
C GLN A 212 -29.44 -12.18 8.67
N GLU A 213 -29.44 -13.42 9.21
CA GLU A 213 -29.52 -13.66 10.66
C GLU A 213 -28.27 -13.21 11.44
N GLU A 214 -27.07 -13.31 10.86
CA GLU A 214 -25.86 -12.76 11.50
C GLU A 214 -25.78 -11.23 11.37
N ARG A 215 -26.35 -10.68 10.28
CA ARG A 215 -26.47 -9.22 10.05
C ARG A 215 -27.50 -8.55 10.95
N ALA A 216 -28.57 -9.27 11.33
CA ALA A 216 -29.66 -8.75 12.15
C ALA A 216 -29.20 -8.27 13.55
N GLY A 217 -28.07 -8.78 14.05
CA GLY A 217 -27.45 -8.30 15.30
C GLY A 217 -26.73 -6.94 15.15
N GLU A 218 -26.50 -6.46 13.93
CA GLU A 218 -25.67 -5.31 13.64
C GLU A 218 -26.47 -4.05 13.25
N GLY A 219 -27.71 -4.21 12.79
CA GLY A 219 -28.56 -3.09 12.34
C GLY A 219 -28.24 -2.60 10.92
N ASP A 220 -27.49 -3.40 10.16
CA ASP A 220 -27.03 -3.06 8.81
C ASP A 220 -28.01 -3.63 7.77
N GLU A 221 -28.92 -2.78 7.26
CA GLU A 221 -29.86 -3.12 6.19
C GLU A 221 -29.20 -3.14 4.79
N GLU A 222 -27.96 -2.63 4.64
CA GLU A 222 -27.34 -2.31 3.34
C GLU A 222 -26.25 -3.30 2.85
N GLY A 223 -26.24 -4.53 3.37
CA GLY A 223 -25.16 -5.49 3.09
C GLY A 223 -25.09 -6.08 1.66
N GLU A 224 -26.01 -5.74 0.76
CA GLU A 224 -25.98 -6.26 -0.63
C GLU A 224 -24.87 -5.63 -1.48
N GLY A 225 -24.53 -4.36 -1.24
CA GLY A 225 -23.58 -3.62 -2.09
C GLY A 225 -22.16 -4.19 -2.07
N VAL A 226 -21.68 -4.74 -0.96
CA VAL A 226 -20.28 -5.22 -0.85
C VAL A 226 -19.97 -6.35 -1.85
N LYS A 227 -20.93 -7.24 -2.10
CA LYS A 227 -20.77 -8.36 -3.05
C LYS A 227 -20.62 -7.86 -4.49
N GLU A 228 -21.19 -6.71 -4.82
CA GLU A 228 -21.05 -6.09 -6.13
C GLU A 228 -19.67 -5.45 -6.31
N LEU A 229 -19.06 -5.02 -5.20
CA LEU A 229 -17.79 -4.31 -5.16
C LEU A 229 -16.57 -5.24 -5.13
N PHE A 230 -16.70 -6.48 -4.69
CA PHE A 230 -15.60 -7.43 -4.54
C PHE A 230 -15.89 -8.80 -5.16
N GLU A 231 -14.84 -9.47 -5.62
CA GLU A 231 -14.88 -10.89 -6.00
C GLU A 231 -13.76 -11.66 -5.29
N ARG A 232 -14.01 -12.94 -4.99
CA ARG A 232 -12.98 -13.80 -4.37
C ARG A 232 -11.93 -14.19 -5.40
N VAL A 233 -10.67 -14.07 -5.02
CA VAL A 233 -9.54 -14.56 -5.83
C VAL A 233 -9.48 -16.09 -5.72
N GLY A 234 -9.34 -16.78 -6.87
CA GLY A 234 -9.28 -18.24 -6.93
C GLY A 234 -7.95 -18.82 -6.43
N ASP A 235 -7.98 -20.10 -6.06
CA ASP A 235 -6.86 -20.78 -5.38
C ASP A 235 -5.56 -20.80 -6.20
N GLU A 236 -5.64 -20.98 -7.52
CA GLU A 236 -4.45 -20.97 -8.41
C GLU A 236 -3.73 -19.62 -8.37
N GLU A 237 -4.50 -18.53 -8.41
CA GLU A 237 -3.92 -17.19 -8.34
C GLU A 237 -3.37 -16.88 -6.95
N LEU A 238 -4.06 -17.35 -5.89
CA LEU A 238 -3.56 -17.25 -4.51
C LEU A 238 -2.21 -17.93 -4.33
N GLU A 239 -2.06 -19.14 -4.88
CA GLU A 239 -0.83 -19.93 -4.75
C GLU A 239 0.33 -19.31 -5.52
N SER A 240 0.05 -18.64 -6.64
CA SER A 240 1.06 -17.92 -7.44
C SER A 240 1.42 -16.53 -6.90
N ASP A 241 0.61 -15.94 -6.01
CA ASP A 241 0.80 -14.56 -5.53
C ASP A 241 1.91 -14.50 -4.45
N PRO A 242 3.06 -13.86 -4.72
CA PRO A 242 4.16 -13.79 -3.74
C PRO A 242 3.77 -13.01 -2.48
N CYS A 243 2.78 -12.11 -2.55
CA CYS A 243 2.29 -11.39 -1.37
C CYS A 243 1.57 -12.33 -0.41
N VAL A 244 0.84 -13.33 -0.91
CA VAL A 244 0.18 -14.35 -0.08
C VAL A 244 1.21 -15.17 0.67
N LYS A 245 2.26 -15.62 -0.02
CA LYS A 245 3.37 -16.34 0.61
C LYS A 245 4.02 -15.53 1.74
N VAL A 246 4.39 -14.27 1.46
CA VAL A 246 4.99 -13.38 2.47
C VAL A 246 4.05 -13.15 3.64
N MET A 247 2.76 -12.90 3.38
CA MET A 247 1.74 -12.72 4.43
C MET A 247 1.64 -13.95 5.35
N MET A 248 1.71 -15.15 4.78
CA MET A 248 1.64 -16.40 5.55
C MET A 248 2.92 -16.65 6.36
N GLU A 249 4.10 -16.39 5.81
CA GLU A 249 5.36 -16.89 6.37
C GLU A 249 6.15 -15.84 7.17
N GLU A 250 6.01 -14.55 6.85
CA GLU A 250 6.95 -13.53 7.35
C GLU A 250 6.44 -12.70 8.52
N THR A 251 5.14 -12.67 8.76
CA THR A 251 4.54 -12.01 9.92
C THR A 251 4.90 -12.73 11.22
N GLU A 252 5.05 -11.98 12.32
CA GLU A 252 5.36 -12.57 13.63
C GLU A 252 4.28 -13.58 14.09
N GLU A 253 3.01 -13.23 13.90
CA GLU A 253 1.89 -14.14 14.18
C GLU A 253 1.88 -15.33 13.21
N GLY A 254 2.14 -15.14 11.91
CA GLY A 254 2.28 -16.25 10.96
C GLY A 254 3.38 -17.25 11.34
N LYS A 255 4.54 -16.75 11.77
CA LYS A 255 5.65 -17.57 12.29
C LYS A 255 5.24 -18.33 13.55
N LYS A 256 4.56 -17.66 14.49
CA LYS A 256 4.05 -18.26 15.73
C LYS A 256 3.04 -19.36 15.47
N VAL A 257 2.09 -19.16 14.56
CA VAL A 257 1.09 -20.17 14.17
C VAL A 257 1.77 -21.40 13.58
N THR A 258 2.76 -21.19 12.70
CA THR A 258 3.55 -22.29 12.11
C THR A 258 4.29 -23.10 13.17
N ARG A 259 4.97 -22.41 14.10
CA ARG A 259 5.68 -23.05 15.22
C ARG A 259 4.75 -23.89 16.09
N ASN A 260 3.51 -23.43 16.27
CA ASN A 260 2.49 -24.12 17.04
C ASN A 260 1.70 -25.16 16.24
N LYS A 261 2.06 -25.41 14.97
CA LYS A 261 1.34 -26.30 14.04
C LYS A 261 -0.14 -25.93 13.88
N GLY A 262 -0.47 -24.65 14.03
CA GLY A 262 -1.81 -24.12 13.81
C GLY A 262 -2.15 -24.01 12.33
N ARG A 263 -3.44 -24.00 12.02
CA ARG A 263 -3.94 -23.74 10.67
C ARG A 263 -3.96 -22.24 10.38
N LYS A 264 -3.77 -21.87 9.12
CA LYS A 264 -3.92 -20.49 8.64
C LYS A 264 -5.00 -20.49 7.58
N PHE A 265 -5.98 -19.61 7.75
CA PHE A 265 -7.09 -19.43 6.85
C PHE A 265 -6.86 -18.14 6.08
N VAL A 266 -6.74 -18.24 4.75
CA VAL A 266 -6.47 -17.12 3.84
C VAL A 266 -7.69 -16.88 2.98
N ALA A 267 -8.04 -15.61 2.79
CA ALA A 267 -8.96 -15.18 1.76
C ALA A 267 -8.48 -13.84 1.17
N VAL A 268 -8.54 -13.73 -0.15
CA VAL A 268 -8.19 -12.50 -0.87
C VAL A 268 -9.36 -12.12 -1.76
N TRP A 269 -9.66 -10.84 -1.79
CA TRP A 269 -10.74 -10.27 -2.58
C TRP A 269 -10.18 -9.24 -3.55
N ARG A 270 -10.57 -9.35 -4.82
CA ARG A 270 -10.27 -8.36 -5.84
C ARG A 270 -11.39 -7.34 -5.89
N ARG A 271 -11.03 -6.05 -5.92
CA ARG A 271 -11.95 -4.94 -6.12
C ARG A 271 -12.46 -4.96 -7.56
N LYS A 272 -13.76 -5.04 -7.74
CA LYS A 272 -14.44 -4.92 -9.04
C LYS A 272 -14.52 -3.45 -9.46
N GLY A 273 -14.87 -3.20 -10.72
CA GLY A 273 -15.24 -1.85 -11.16
C GLY A 273 -16.46 -1.35 -10.39
N ASP A 274 -16.61 -0.03 -10.30
CA ASP A 274 -17.83 0.55 -9.75
C ASP A 274 -19.02 0.17 -10.65
N PRO A 275 -20.16 -0.24 -10.07
CA PRO A 275 -21.35 -0.53 -10.86
C PRO A 275 -21.80 0.73 -11.60
N ASP A 276 -22.43 0.56 -12.76
CA ASP A 276 -23.03 1.67 -13.48
C ASP A 276 -24.07 2.34 -12.59
N TRP A 277 -23.99 3.68 -12.48
CA TRP A 277 -25.00 4.45 -11.76
C TRP A 277 -26.32 4.40 -12.55
N PRO A 278 -27.45 4.00 -11.92
CA PRO A 278 -28.74 3.90 -12.60
C PRO A 278 -29.30 5.25 -13.08
#